data_AF-A0A3S7D8D4-F1
#
_entry.id   AF-A0A3S7D8D4-F1
#
_cell.length_a   1.000
_cell.length_b   1.000
_cell.length_c   1.000
_cell.angle_alpha   90.00
_cell.angle_beta   90.00
_cell.angle_gamma   90.00
#
_symmetry.space_group_name_H-M   'P 1'
#
loop_
_entity.id
_entity.type
_entity.pdbx_description
1 polymer ?
#
loop_
_entity_poly.entity_id
_entity_poly.type
_entity_poly.pdbx_seq_one_letter_code
_entity_poly.pdbx_strand_id
1 'polypeptide(L)'
;MGAKTQILLVIALLAGQAQADETVIAREHPAFWLWSGVKASDELRGAQTVYLHQGEVLMRAKGAEFQRLGLPVSRLTFPSIWLTVRFTTLDVPDAIPARIVRLMQRWQGAGNQVVGLQVDFDAATHQLADYARFLRVLRQQLPPDFALGVTGLLDWAKTGDIATLNALPIDELVVQSYQGRHTVTNYQDYLPALSRLRIPFKLGLVQHGKRDSQAEAQLRTSPWYRGTVVFMLNPDAR
;
A
#
# COMPACT_ATOMS: atom_id res chain seq x y z
N MET A 1 10.87 -7.70 72.13
CA MET A 1 11.81 -8.09 71.07
C MET A 1 11.05 -8.78 69.95
N GLY A 2 10.90 -8.12 68.80
CA GLY A 2 10.75 -8.69 67.46
C GLY A 2 9.46 -9.45 67.10
N ALA A 3 8.39 -8.75 66.72
CA ALA A 3 7.32 -9.31 65.90
C ALA A 3 7.85 -9.62 64.49
N LYS A 4 7.79 -10.88 64.06
CA LYS A 4 8.20 -11.30 62.71
C LYS A 4 6.96 -11.36 61.81
N THR A 5 6.71 -10.26 61.11
CA THR A 5 5.76 -10.19 60.00
C THR A 5 6.29 -11.03 58.84
N GLN A 6 5.66 -12.16 58.54
CA GLN A 6 5.91 -12.89 57.30
C GLN A 6 5.18 -12.18 56.16
N ILE A 7 5.93 -11.43 55.36
CA ILE A 7 5.44 -10.81 54.12
C ILE A 7 5.35 -11.92 53.07
N LEU A 8 4.13 -12.22 52.63
CA LEU A 8 3.84 -13.04 51.46
C LEU A 8 4.39 -12.31 50.21
N LEU A 9 5.41 -12.86 49.57
CA LEU A 9 5.92 -12.37 48.30
C LEU A 9 5.05 -12.95 47.16
N VAL A 10 3.99 -12.26 46.77
CA VAL A 10 3.25 -12.56 45.53
C VAL A 10 4.09 -12.02 44.38
N ILE A 11 4.85 -12.91 43.72
CA ILE A 11 5.51 -12.59 42.45
C ILE A 11 4.42 -12.56 41.37
N ALA A 12 3.84 -11.38 41.14
CA ALA A 12 3.11 -11.11 39.92
C ALA A 12 4.13 -11.05 38.77
N LEU A 13 4.39 -12.19 38.12
CA LEU A 13 5.02 -12.23 36.80
C LEU A 13 4.06 -11.58 35.80
N LEU A 14 4.08 -10.25 35.72
CA LEU A 14 3.73 -9.54 34.50
C LEU A 14 4.84 -9.84 33.49
N ALA A 15 4.77 -11.03 32.90
CA ALA A 15 5.47 -11.32 31.66
C ALA A 15 4.82 -10.45 30.58
N GLY A 16 5.27 -9.20 30.47
CA GLY A 16 5.19 -8.49 29.20
C GLY A 16 5.94 -9.37 28.22
N GLN A 17 5.19 -10.10 27.39
CA GLN A 17 5.78 -10.82 26.28
C GLN A 17 6.45 -9.76 25.43
N ALA A 18 7.78 -9.71 25.46
CA ALA A 18 8.53 -9.04 24.42
C ALA A 18 8.10 -9.75 23.14
N GLN A 19 7.20 -9.12 22.37
CA GLN A 19 6.82 -9.60 21.06
C GLN A 19 8.12 -9.74 20.28
N ALA A 20 8.45 -10.97 19.89
CA ALA A 20 9.58 -11.19 19.01
C ALA A 20 9.36 -10.30 17.78
N ASP A 21 10.39 -9.57 17.35
CA ASP A 21 10.34 -8.78 16.13
C ASP A 21 10.16 -9.76 14.95
N GLU A 22 8.91 -10.10 14.63
CA GLU A 22 8.58 -10.93 13.49
C GLU A 22 9.01 -10.21 12.22
N THR A 23 9.42 -10.98 11.22
CA THR A 23 9.86 -10.44 9.93
C THR A 23 8.86 -10.83 8.85
N VAL A 24 8.61 -9.92 7.91
CA VAL A 24 7.73 -10.18 6.76
C VAL A 24 8.35 -11.25 5.87
N ILE A 25 7.68 -12.40 5.78
CA ILE A 25 8.03 -13.49 4.86
C ILE A 25 7.12 -13.38 3.63
N ALA A 26 7.66 -12.87 2.52
CA ALA A 26 6.91 -12.54 1.31
C ALA A 26 5.95 -13.66 0.84
N ARG A 27 6.39 -14.92 0.86
CA ARG A 27 5.61 -16.10 0.42
C ARG A 27 4.31 -16.35 1.19
N GLU A 28 4.13 -15.75 2.37
CA GLU A 28 2.93 -15.90 3.20
C GLU A 28 1.82 -14.91 2.82
N HIS A 29 2.10 -14.01 1.88
CA HIS A 29 1.18 -12.96 1.46
C HIS A 29 0.72 -13.17 0.01
N PRO A 30 -0.54 -12.82 -0.31
CA PRO A 30 -1.09 -13.09 -1.63
C PRO A 30 -0.85 -11.96 -2.65
N ALA A 31 -0.44 -10.78 -2.21
CA ALA A 31 -0.37 -9.60 -3.06
C ALA A 31 0.96 -8.85 -2.91
N PHE A 32 1.45 -8.30 -4.02
CA PHE A 32 2.81 -7.77 -4.10
C PHE A 32 2.89 -6.50 -4.94
N TRP A 33 3.70 -5.53 -4.49
CA TRP A 33 4.22 -4.50 -5.37
C TRP A 33 5.50 -4.99 -6.05
N LEU A 34 5.50 -4.95 -7.38
CA LEU A 34 6.68 -5.24 -8.20
C LEU A 34 7.13 -3.98 -8.92
N TRP A 35 8.13 -3.32 -8.35
CA TRP A 35 8.65 -2.07 -8.88
C TRP A 35 9.63 -2.26 -10.04
N SER A 36 9.72 -1.25 -10.90
CA SER A 36 10.68 -1.25 -12.00
C SER A 36 12.11 -1.40 -11.46
N GLY A 37 12.86 -2.36 -12.00
CA GLY A 37 14.21 -2.68 -11.51
C GLY A 37 14.25 -3.69 -10.38
N VAL A 38 13.10 -4.10 -9.82
CA VAL A 38 13.02 -5.25 -8.91
C VAL A 38 12.85 -6.54 -9.71
N LYS A 39 13.73 -7.51 -9.49
CA LYS A 39 13.62 -8.83 -10.13
C LYS A 39 12.51 -9.64 -9.47
N ALA A 40 11.62 -10.21 -10.27
CA ALA A 40 10.68 -11.20 -9.77
C ALA A 40 11.47 -12.42 -9.26
N SER A 41 11.16 -12.87 -8.05
CA SER A 41 11.76 -14.04 -7.40
C SER A 41 10.71 -15.16 -7.25
N ASP A 42 11.15 -16.34 -6.81
CA ASP A 42 10.26 -17.45 -6.45
C ASP A 42 9.27 -17.10 -5.32
N GLU A 43 9.48 -16.00 -4.60
CA GLU A 43 8.60 -15.54 -3.53
C GLU A 43 7.24 -15.04 -4.05
N LEU A 44 7.17 -14.68 -5.33
CA LEU A 44 5.93 -14.33 -6.02
C LEU A 44 5.13 -15.57 -6.48
N ARG A 45 5.63 -16.78 -6.23
CA ARG A 45 4.92 -18.01 -6.59
C ARG A 45 3.61 -18.09 -5.81
N GLY A 46 2.48 -18.16 -6.52
CA GLY A 46 1.15 -18.15 -5.91
C GLY A 46 0.59 -16.75 -5.64
N ALA A 47 1.27 -15.69 -6.10
CA ALA A 47 0.73 -14.33 -6.06
C ALA A 47 -0.63 -14.28 -6.76
N GLN A 48 -1.63 -13.77 -6.03
CA GLN A 48 -2.99 -13.56 -6.51
C GLN A 48 -3.13 -12.18 -7.14
N THR A 49 -2.42 -11.18 -6.61
CA THR A 49 -2.48 -9.80 -7.12
C THR A 49 -1.08 -9.22 -7.21
N VAL A 50 -0.74 -8.62 -8.36
CA VAL A 50 0.50 -7.87 -8.53
C VAL A 50 0.19 -6.42 -8.92
N TYR A 51 0.72 -5.50 -8.13
CA TYR A 51 0.74 -4.07 -8.41
C TYR A 51 2.04 -3.77 -9.15
N LEU A 52 1.95 -3.70 -10.48
CA LEU A 52 3.09 -3.61 -11.37
C LEU A 52 3.42 -2.14 -11.64
N HIS A 53 4.61 -1.69 -11.24
CA HIS A 53 5.04 -0.34 -11.58
C HIS A 53 5.22 -0.18 -13.10
N GLN A 54 4.58 0.83 -13.68
CA GLN A 54 4.53 1.03 -15.14
C GLN A 54 4.89 2.44 -15.60
N GLY A 55 5.27 3.32 -14.68
CA GLY A 55 5.76 4.65 -15.01
C GLY A 55 5.59 5.64 -13.89
N GLU A 56 6.11 6.82 -14.15
CA GLU A 56 6.07 7.96 -13.24
C GLU A 56 5.56 9.19 -13.97
N VAL A 57 4.82 10.04 -13.26
CA VAL A 57 4.46 11.39 -13.69
C VAL A 57 5.35 12.36 -12.92
N LEU A 58 6.30 12.94 -13.64
CA LEU A 58 7.36 13.76 -13.08
C LEU A 58 7.17 15.21 -13.47
N MET A 59 7.41 16.13 -12.53
CA MET A 59 7.53 17.55 -12.87
C MET A 59 8.88 17.81 -13.55
N ARG A 60 8.85 18.29 -14.79
CA ARG A 60 10.04 18.71 -15.56
C ARG A 60 9.95 20.21 -15.87
N ALA A 61 11.03 20.77 -16.42
CA ALA A 61 11.09 22.20 -16.78
C ALA A 61 9.97 22.65 -17.74
N LYS A 62 9.42 21.75 -18.55
CA LYS A 62 8.33 22.02 -19.51
C LYS A 62 6.94 21.63 -19.00
N GLY A 63 6.82 21.29 -17.72
CA GLY A 63 5.59 20.77 -17.09
C GLY A 63 5.66 19.29 -16.78
N ALA A 64 4.53 18.72 -16.37
CA ALA A 64 4.41 17.31 -16.03
C ALA A 64 4.62 16.40 -17.25
N GLU A 65 5.41 15.35 -17.08
CA GLU A 65 5.72 14.37 -18.12
C GLU A 65 5.50 12.95 -17.61
N PHE A 66 4.87 12.10 -18.43
CA PHE A 66 4.78 10.67 -18.16
C PHE A 66 6.03 9.93 -18.69
N GLN A 67 6.85 9.45 -17.76
CA GLN A 67 7.98 8.57 -18.04
C GLN A 67 7.53 7.11 -17.93
N ARG A 68 7.60 6.37 -19.05
CA ARG A 68 7.30 4.93 -19.03
C ARG A 68 8.44 4.17 -18.36
N LEU A 69 8.11 3.35 -17.36
CA LEU A 69 9.02 2.44 -16.68
C LEU A 69 8.40 1.05 -16.60
N GLY A 70 9.12 0.11 -15.98
CA GLY A 70 8.61 -1.23 -15.71
C GLY A 70 8.74 -2.19 -16.89
N LEU A 71 8.02 -3.31 -16.80
CA LEU A 71 8.06 -4.36 -17.82
C LEU A 71 7.45 -3.88 -19.15
N PRO A 72 7.96 -4.36 -20.29
CA PRO A 72 7.23 -4.22 -21.55
C PRO A 72 5.88 -4.94 -21.45
N VAL A 73 4.90 -4.48 -22.24
CA VAL A 73 3.58 -5.12 -22.29
C VAL A 73 3.77 -6.54 -22.81
N SER A 74 3.35 -7.52 -22.02
CA SER A 74 3.36 -8.94 -22.34
C SER A 74 2.23 -9.64 -21.60
N ARG A 75 1.96 -10.90 -21.95
CA ARG A 75 1.05 -11.73 -21.17
C ARG A 75 1.78 -12.25 -19.93
N LEU A 76 1.23 -11.99 -18.75
CA LEU A 76 1.70 -12.52 -17.47
C LEU A 76 0.74 -13.60 -16.97
N THR A 77 1.20 -14.39 -16.00
CA THR A 77 0.44 -15.50 -15.41
C THR A 77 -0.26 -15.11 -14.10
N PHE A 78 -0.15 -13.86 -13.67
CA PHE A 78 -0.78 -13.39 -12.43
C PHE A 78 -2.31 -13.31 -12.59
N PRO A 79 -3.10 -13.80 -11.62
CA PRO A 79 -4.57 -13.78 -11.70
C PRO A 79 -5.16 -12.37 -11.76
N SER A 80 -4.50 -11.38 -11.17
CA SER A 80 -4.94 -9.98 -11.18
C SER A 80 -3.76 -9.03 -11.18
N ILE A 81 -3.83 -8.00 -12.02
CA ILE A 81 -2.78 -6.99 -12.16
C ILE A 81 -3.39 -5.60 -11.96
N TRP A 82 -2.76 -4.82 -11.10
CA TRP A 82 -2.93 -3.37 -11.06
C TRP A 82 -1.73 -2.72 -11.75
N LEU A 83 -1.95 -1.67 -12.53
CA LEU A 83 -0.83 -0.84 -12.98
C LEU A 83 -0.60 0.26 -11.95
N THR A 84 0.57 0.28 -11.33
CA THR A 84 0.97 1.34 -10.40
C THR A 84 1.72 2.42 -11.17
N VAL A 85 1.30 3.67 -10.99
CA VAL A 85 1.99 4.84 -11.52
C VAL A 85 2.30 5.77 -10.36
N ARG A 86 3.58 6.13 -10.20
CA ARG A 86 3.98 7.14 -9.21
C ARG A 86 3.77 8.54 -9.76
N PHE A 87 3.24 9.43 -8.95
CA PHE A 87 3.10 10.84 -9.27
C PHE A 87 4.03 11.64 -8.34
N THR A 88 4.64 12.70 -8.85
CA THR A 88 5.38 13.69 -8.03
C THR A 88 4.70 15.06 -8.05
N THR A 89 3.56 15.17 -8.72
CA THR A 89 2.76 16.39 -8.86
C THR A 89 1.30 16.01 -9.09
N LEU A 90 0.38 16.88 -8.64
CA LEU A 90 -1.05 16.78 -8.90
C LEU A 90 -1.49 17.65 -10.09
N ASP A 91 -0.65 18.58 -10.52
CA ASP A 91 -0.86 19.35 -11.76
C ASP A 91 -0.46 18.50 -12.96
N VAL A 92 -1.45 17.81 -13.53
CA VAL A 92 -1.27 16.78 -14.55
C VAL A 92 -2.17 17.10 -15.75
N PRO A 93 -1.61 17.38 -16.94
CA PRO A 93 -2.40 17.60 -18.15
C PRO A 93 -3.22 16.37 -18.55
N ASP A 94 -4.42 16.58 -19.10
CA ASP A 94 -5.37 15.52 -19.51
C ASP A 94 -4.76 14.47 -20.47
N ALA A 95 -3.72 14.85 -21.22
CA ALA A 95 -3.00 13.93 -22.10
C ALA A 95 -2.33 12.77 -21.34
N ILE A 96 -1.95 12.97 -20.07
CA ILE A 96 -1.26 11.96 -19.25
C ILE A 96 -2.22 10.86 -18.78
N PRO A 97 -3.36 11.14 -18.12
CA PRO A 97 -4.34 10.10 -17.81
C PRO A 97 -4.81 9.34 -19.05
N ALA A 98 -5.05 10.03 -20.17
CA ALA A 98 -5.39 9.36 -21.43
C ALA A 98 -4.29 8.39 -21.90
N ARG A 99 -3.00 8.72 -21.69
CA ARG A 99 -1.87 7.84 -21.98
C ARG A 99 -1.81 6.63 -21.05
N ILE A 100 -2.13 6.82 -19.76
CA ILE A 100 -2.20 5.75 -18.76
C ILE A 100 -3.35 4.79 -19.10
N VAL A 101 -4.53 5.31 -19.45
CA VAL A 101 -5.67 4.49 -19.90
C VAL A 101 -5.29 3.63 -21.11
N ARG A 102 -4.65 4.21 -22.13
CA ARG A 102 -4.15 3.44 -23.28
C ARG A 102 -3.14 2.37 -22.88
N LEU A 103 -2.33 2.61 -21.84
CA LEU A 103 -1.39 1.60 -21.34
C LEU A 103 -2.13 0.44 -20.66
N MET A 104 -3.13 0.72 -19.81
CA MET A 104 -3.97 -0.31 -19.18
C MET A 104 -4.70 -1.17 -20.23
N GLN A 105 -5.30 -0.53 -21.24
CA GLN A 105 -5.96 -1.25 -22.34
C GLN A 105 -5.00 -2.14 -23.13
N ARG A 106 -3.75 -1.71 -23.35
CA ARG A 106 -2.74 -2.57 -23.99
C ARG A 106 -2.36 -3.76 -23.13
N TRP A 107 -2.22 -3.58 -21.81
CA TRP A 107 -1.99 -4.69 -20.89
C TRP A 107 -3.16 -5.68 -20.91
N GLN A 108 -4.40 -5.19 -20.87
CA GLN A 108 -5.60 -6.03 -21.00
C GLN A 108 -5.64 -6.77 -22.35
N GLY A 109 -5.37 -6.06 -23.45
CA GLY A 109 -5.32 -6.62 -24.81
C GLY A 109 -4.23 -7.68 -25.02
N ALA A 110 -3.19 -7.70 -24.19
CA ALA A 110 -2.18 -8.77 -24.16
C ALA A 110 -2.66 -10.04 -23.41
N GLY A 111 -3.92 -10.08 -22.96
CA GLY A 111 -4.53 -11.23 -22.29
C GLY A 111 -4.36 -11.23 -20.77
N ASN A 112 -4.12 -10.07 -20.16
CA ASN A 112 -4.00 -9.92 -18.72
C ASN A 112 -5.33 -9.51 -18.08
N GLN A 113 -5.58 -9.98 -16.87
CA GLN A 113 -6.65 -9.50 -15.99
C GLN A 113 -6.21 -8.19 -15.32
N VAL A 114 -6.41 -7.07 -16.01
CA VAL A 114 -6.08 -5.73 -15.48
C VAL A 114 -7.26 -5.22 -14.66
N VAL A 115 -7.06 -5.08 -13.35
CA VAL A 115 -8.07 -4.59 -12.41
C VAL A 115 -8.23 -3.08 -12.52
N GLY A 116 -7.12 -2.34 -12.59
CA GLY A 116 -7.17 -0.89 -12.57
C GLY A 116 -5.83 -0.19 -12.41
N LEU A 117 -5.91 1.11 -12.13
CA LEU A 117 -4.78 1.99 -11.86
C LEU A 117 -4.61 2.13 -10.34
N GLN A 118 -3.40 1.95 -9.84
CA GLN A 118 -3.02 2.42 -8.52
C GLN A 118 -2.16 3.67 -8.64
N VAL A 119 -2.58 4.75 -7.99
CA VAL A 119 -1.79 5.99 -7.87
C VAL A 119 -0.89 5.87 -6.65
N ASP A 120 0.42 5.95 -6.87
CA ASP A 120 1.40 6.13 -5.79
C ASP A 120 1.76 7.62 -5.69
N PHE A 121 1.34 8.28 -4.62
CA PHE A 121 1.62 9.70 -4.40
C PHE A 121 1.81 9.96 -2.90
N ASP A 122 2.98 10.49 -2.54
CA ASP A 122 3.29 10.87 -1.16
C ASP A 122 2.59 12.20 -0.80
N ALA A 123 1.25 12.18 -0.70
CA ALA A 123 0.52 13.34 -0.21
C ALA A 123 0.86 13.53 1.27
N ALA A 124 1.47 14.66 1.61
CA ALA A 124 1.49 15.11 2.99
C ALA A 124 0.06 15.28 3.49
N THR A 125 -0.22 14.92 4.75
CA THR A 125 -1.58 14.92 5.32
C THR A 125 -2.37 16.22 5.08
N HIS A 126 -1.70 17.39 5.08
CA HIS A 126 -2.33 18.69 4.84
C HIS A 126 -2.78 18.93 3.38
N GLN A 127 -2.38 18.08 2.43
CA GLN A 127 -2.73 18.17 1.01
C GLN A 127 -3.84 17.19 0.59
N LEU A 128 -4.48 16.50 1.54
CA LEU A 128 -5.48 15.47 1.25
C LEU A 128 -6.68 16.02 0.46
N ALA A 129 -7.05 17.29 0.67
CA ALA A 129 -8.14 17.93 -0.07
C ALA A 129 -7.82 18.12 -1.57
N ASP A 130 -6.59 18.55 -1.89
CA ASP A 130 -6.13 18.70 -3.26
C ASP A 130 -5.96 17.33 -3.92
N TYR A 131 -5.47 16.35 -3.17
CA TYR A 131 -5.39 14.97 -3.64
C TYR A 131 -6.78 14.39 -3.95
N ALA A 132 -7.77 14.63 -3.08
CA ALA A 132 -9.15 14.23 -3.33
C ALA A 132 -9.75 14.91 -4.58
N ARG A 133 -9.41 16.17 -4.84
CA ARG A 133 -9.84 16.88 -6.06
C ARG A 133 -9.23 16.24 -7.31
N PHE A 134 -7.92 15.98 -7.27
CA PHE A 134 -7.21 15.28 -8.34
C PHE A 134 -7.83 13.90 -8.63
N LEU A 135 -8.08 13.09 -7.59
CA LEU A 135 -8.66 11.75 -7.76
C LEU A 135 -10.08 11.80 -8.35
N ARG A 136 -10.90 12.82 -8.04
CA ARG A 136 -12.23 12.98 -8.67
C ARG A 136 -12.12 13.22 -10.16
N VAL A 137 -11.20 14.08 -10.59
CA VAL A 137 -10.94 14.35 -12.00
C VAL A 137 -10.41 13.08 -12.68
N LEU A 138 -9.43 12.41 -12.07
CA LEU A 138 -8.87 11.17 -12.60
C LEU A 138 -9.94 10.08 -12.75
N ARG A 139 -10.81 9.88 -11.75
CA ARG A 139 -11.91 8.91 -11.80
C ARG A 139 -12.86 9.15 -12.97
N GLN A 140 -13.14 10.40 -13.33
CA GLN A 140 -13.98 10.76 -14.48
C GLN A 140 -13.31 10.43 -15.83
N GLN A 141 -11.98 10.43 -15.88
CA GLN A 141 -11.21 10.13 -17.09
C GLN A 141 -10.93 8.63 -17.26
N LEU A 142 -11.06 7.84 -16.19
CA LEU A 142 -10.90 6.39 -16.23
C LEU A 142 -12.17 5.68 -16.73
N PRO A 143 -12.06 4.75 -17.69
CA PRO A 143 -13.17 3.85 -18.04
C PRO A 143 -13.77 3.18 -16.80
N PRO A 144 -15.09 3.00 -16.73
CA PRO A 144 -15.77 2.46 -15.54
C PRO A 144 -15.34 1.04 -15.18
N ASP A 145 -14.87 0.26 -16.16
CA ASP A 145 -14.39 -1.12 -15.95
C ASP A 145 -13.03 -1.19 -15.23
N PHE A 146 -12.28 -0.08 -15.18
CA PHE A 146 -11.03 -0.01 -14.42
C PHE A 146 -11.26 0.61 -13.05
N ALA A 147 -10.79 -0.09 -12.02
CA ALA A 147 -10.76 0.41 -10.67
C ALA A 147 -9.69 1.52 -10.48
N LEU A 148 -9.91 2.39 -9.50
CA LEU A 148 -8.95 3.41 -9.07
C LEU A 148 -8.50 3.10 -7.63
N GLY A 149 -7.25 2.73 -7.46
CA GLY A 149 -6.63 2.50 -6.16
C GLY A 149 -5.59 3.57 -5.84
N VAL A 150 -5.23 3.69 -4.57
CA VAL A 150 -4.15 4.58 -4.12
C VAL A 150 -3.28 3.91 -3.07
N THR A 151 -2.01 4.30 -3.01
CA THR A 151 -1.23 4.13 -1.78
C THR A 151 -1.52 5.27 -0.81
N GLY A 152 -1.41 5.01 0.49
CA GLY A 152 -1.58 6.02 1.53
C GLY A 152 -0.61 5.80 2.68
N LEU A 153 -0.36 6.86 3.45
CA LEU A 153 0.52 6.83 4.62
C LEU A 153 -0.27 6.52 5.90
N LEU A 154 0.40 5.97 6.92
CA LEU A 154 -0.24 5.63 8.21
C LEU A 154 -0.85 6.84 8.91
N ASP A 155 -0.23 8.01 8.77
CA ASP A 155 -0.69 9.22 9.45
C ASP A 155 -2.04 9.70 8.91
N TRP A 156 -2.40 9.41 7.66
CA TRP A 156 -3.68 9.79 7.08
C TRP A 156 -4.88 9.33 7.93
N ALA A 157 -4.84 8.15 8.55
CA ALA A 157 -5.95 7.67 9.35
C ALA A 157 -5.99 8.27 10.77
N LYS A 158 -4.83 8.71 11.29
CA LYS A 158 -4.68 9.24 12.66
C LYS A 158 -4.84 10.76 12.71
N THR A 159 -4.26 11.46 11.75
CA THR A 159 -4.22 12.93 11.65
C THR A 159 -5.04 13.46 10.50
N GLY A 160 -5.26 12.68 9.44
CA GLY A 160 -6.24 13.00 8.42
C GLY A 160 -7.66 12.78 8.92
N ASP A 161 -8.61 13.53 8.36
CA ASP A 161 -10.02 13.32 8.62
C ASP A 161 -10.45 11.99 7.98
N ILE A 162 -10.75 10.99 8.81
CA ILE A 162 -11.25 9.67 8.36
C ILE A 162 -12.49 9.81 7.47
N ALA A 163 -13.31 10.85 7.66
CA ALA A 163 -14.46 11.11 6.80
C ALA A 163 -14.00 11.53 5.40
N THR A 164 -12.96 12.36 5.30
CA THR A 164 -12.30 12.70 4.03
C THR A 164 -11.75 11.46 3.32
N LEU A 165 -11.08 10.55 4.05
CA LEU A 165 -10.59 9.29 3.46
C LEU A 165 -11.73 8.41 2.93
N ASN A 166 -12.80 8.27 3.71
CA ASN A 166 -13.98 7.50 3.31
C ASN A 166 -14.77 8.13 2.16
N ALA A 167 -14.52 9.40 1.83
CA ALA A 167 -15.15 10.13 0.73
C ALA A 167 -14.27 10.18 -0.54
N LEU A 168 -13.09 9.55 -0.54
CA LEU A 168 -12.25 9.47 -1.73
C LEU A 168 -12.95 8.64 -2.81
N PRO A 169 -12.88 9.05 -4.10
CA PRO A 169 -13.54 8.36 -5.21
C PRO A 169 -12.70 7.16 -5.69
N ILE A 170 -12.34 6.27 -4.76
CA ILE A 170 -11.40 5.17 -4.97
C ILE A 170 -12.05 3.83 -4.60
N ASP A 171 -11.58 2.78 -5.26
CA ASP A 171 -12.03 1.40 -5.07
C ASP A 171 -11.12 0.64 -4.09
N GLU A 172 -9.86 1.07 -3.90
CA GLU A 172 -8.92 0.45 -2.97
C GLU A 172 -7.92 1.46 -2.38
N LEU A 173 -7.73 1.39 -1.06
CA LEU A 173 -6.63 2.06 -0.35
C LEU A 173 -5.61 1.03 0.17
N VAL A 174 -4.34 1.18 -0.16
CA VAL A 174 -3.28 0.38 0.45
C VAL A 174 -2.40 1.26 1.35
N VAL A 175 -2.50 1.05 2.66
CA VAL A 175 -1.81 1.87 3.66
C VAL A 175 -0.42 1.31 3.92
N GLN A 176 0.62 2.07 3.58
CA GLN A 176 2.01 1.64 3.70
C GLN A 176 2.50 1.79 5.15
N SER A 177 2.93 0.69 5.78
CA SER A 177 3.50 0.70 7.14
C SER A 177 5.03 0.82 7.18
N TYR A 178 5.63 1.24 6.07
CA TYR A 178 7.08 1.33 5.89
C TYR A 178 7.45 2.63 5.19
N GLN A 179 8.72 3.03 5.33
CA GLN A 179 9.32 4.11 4.57
C GLN A 179 10.61 3.60 3.93
N GLY A 180 10.67 3.68 2.60
CA GLY A 180 11.77 3.08 1.84
C GLY A 180 11.84 1.57 2.08
N ARG A 181 12.88 1.11 2.78
CA ARG A 181 13.18 -0.32 3.02
C ARG A 181 12.87 -0.79 4.44
N HIS A 182 12.34 0.09 5.29
CA HIS A 182 12.20 -0.17 6.71
C HIS A 182 10.77 0.05 7.18
N THR A 183 10.24 -0.89 7.96
CA THR A 183 8.98 -0.70 8.69
C THR A 183 9.07 0.55 9.57
N VAL A 184 8.02 1.35 9.57
CA VAL A 184 7.91 2.53 10.45
C VAL A 184 7.90 2.06 11.90
N THR A 185 8.71 2.71 12.73
CA THR A 185 8.74 2.43 14.17
C THR A 185 7.35 2.62 14.79
N ASN A 186 6.92 1.66 15.59
CA ASN A 186 5.61 1.68 16.26
C ASN A 186 4.41 1.79 15.32
N TYR A 187 4.49 1.25 14.08
CA TYR A 187 3.38 1.31 13.13
C TYR A 187 2.07 0.69 13.67
N GLN A 188 2.16 -0.24 14.62
CA GLN A 188 1.01 -0.85 15.29
C GLN A 188 0.09 0.18 15.95
N ASP A 189 0.63 1.32 16.41
CA ASP A 189 -0.14 2.40 17.06
C ASP A 189 -1.12 3.10 16.11
N TYR A 190 -0.95 2.91 14.80
CA TYR A 190 -1.80 3.50 13.76
C TYR A 190 -2.91 2.55 13.30
N LEU A 191 -2.76 1.24 13.53
CA LEU A 191 -3.70 0.22 13.06
C LEU A 191 -5.14 0.40 13.60
N PRO A 192 -5.36 0.79 14.88
CA PRO A 192 -6.72 1.01 15.37
C PRO A 192 -7.50 2.08 14.59
N ALA A 193 -6.81 3.07 14.03
CA ALA A 193 -7.46 4.10 13.21
C ALA A 193 -7.96 3.54 11.87
N LEU A 194 -7.25 2.55 11.29
CA LEU A 194 -7.64 1.90 10.04
C LEU A 194 -8.95 1.12 10.16
N SER A 195 -9.30 0.63 11.34
CA SER A 195 -10.58 -0.04 11.59
C SER A 195 -11.81 0.86 11.36
N ARG A 196 -11.61 2.19 11.26
CA ARG A 196 -12.66 3.17 10.97
C ARG A 196 -12.86 3.42 9.47
N LEU A 197 -12.03 2.85 8.61
CA LEU A 197 -12.19 2.93 7.16
C LEU A 197 -13.46 2.20 6.71
N ARG A 198 -14.16 2.82 5.77
CA ARG A 198 -15.38 2.35 5.11
C ARG A 198 -15.19 2.19 3.60
N ILE A 199 -13.95 2.06 3.18
CA ILE A 199 -13.51 1.81 1.81
C ILE A 199 -12.66 0.54 1.83
N PRO A 200 -12.69 -0.31 0.78
CA PRO A 200 -11.83 -1.48 0.73
C PRO A 200 -10.37 -1.10 0.92
N PHE A 201 -9.69 -1.73 1.89
CA PHE A 201 -8.30 -1.37 2.18
C PHE A 201 -7.43 -2.58 2.50
N LYS A 202 -6.12 -2.40 2.29
CA LYS A 202 -5.07 -3.38 2.61
C LYS A 202 -3.96 -2.71 3.43
N LEU A 203 -3.18 -3.53 4.13
CA LEU A 203 -1.97 -3.11 4.81
C LEU A 203 -0.74 -3.40 3.93
N GLY A 204 0.04 -2.38 3.62
CA GLY A 204 1.29 -2.47 2.91
C GLY A 204 2.45 -2.79 3.85
N LEU A 205 3.17 -3.87 3.57
CA LEU A 205 4.35 -4.33 4.31
C LEU A 205 5.57 -4.25 3.38
N VAL A 206 6.77 -4.14 3.94
CA VAL A 206 8.03 -4.25 3.17
C VAL A 206 8.67 -5.62 3.39
N GLN A 207 9.18 -6.24 2.33
CA GLN A 207 9.89 -7.51 2.41
C GLN A 207 11.06 -7.40 3.41
N HIS A 208 11.19 -8.40 4.28
CA HIS A 208 12.16 -8.41 5.38
C HIS A 208 12.01 -7.29 6.42
N GLY A 209 10.93 -6.50 6.33
CA GLY A 209 10.57 -5.53 7.36
C GLY A 209 10.11 -6.22 8.65
N LYS A 210 10.17 -5.49 9.75
CA LYS A 210 9.53 -5.90 11.01
C LYS A 210 8.01 -5.93 10.84
N ARG A 211 7.35 -6.82 11.58
CA ARG A 211 5.88 -6.87 11.69
C ARG A 211 5.44 -7.32 13.08
N ASP A 212 4.18 -7.06 13.37
CA ASP A 212 3.43 -7.51 14.54
C ASP A 212 2.15 -8.19 14.04
N SER A 213 2.22 -9.50 13.80
CA SER A 213 1.08 -10.26 13.25
C SER A 213 -0.15 -10.24 14.16
N GLN A 214 0.04 -10.08 15.47
CA GLN A 214 -1.04 -10.00 16.45
C GLN A 214 -1.77 -8.66 16.35
N ALA A 215 -1.04 -7.54 16.25
CA ALA A 215 -1.66 -6.24 16.03
C ALA A 215 -2.38 -6.17 14.67
N GLU A 216 -1.76 -6.70 13.62
CA GLU A 216 -2.36 -6.77 12.28
C GLU A 216 -3.64 -7.60 12.24
N ALA A 217 -3.73 -8.65 13.06
CA ALA A 217 -4.92 -9.50 13.13
C ALA A 217 -6.20 -8.72 13.48
N GLN A 218 -6.06 -7.60 14.21
CA GLN A 218 -7.19 -6.75 14.60
C GLN A 218 -7.89 -6.13 13.39
N LEU A 219 -7.17 -5.88 12.28
CA LEU A 219 -7.76 -5.33 11.06
C LEU A 219 -8.81 -6.26 10.44
N ARG A 220 -8.74 -7.57 10.70
CA ARG A 220 -9.74 -8.56 10.22
C ARG A 220 -11.14 -8.33 10.79
N THR A 221 -11.27 -7.53 11.85
CA THR A 221 -12.58 -7.13 12.39
C THR A 221 -13.31 -6.14 11.48
N SER A 222 -12.59 -5.41 10.61
CA SER A 222 -13.22 -4.51 9.65
C SER A 222 -13.76 -5.27 8.44
N PRO A 223 -15.04 -5.08 8.07
CA PRO A 223 -15.61 -5.68 6.87
C PRO A 223 -15.01 -5.12 5.58
N TRP A 224 -14.17 -4.08 5.66
CA TRP A 224 -13.51 -3.43 4.54
C TRP A 224 -12.05 -3.87 4.36
N TYR A 225 -11.50 -4.63 5.31
CA TYR A 225 -10.12 -5.11 5.18
C TYR A 225 -10.01 -6.23 4.15
N ARG A 226 -8.98 -6.16 3.30
CA ARG A 226 -8.75 -7.08 2.16
C ARG A 226 -7.37 -7.74 2.19
N GLY A 227 -6.70 -7.73 3.34
CA GLY A 227 -5.41 -8.39 3.56
C GLY A 227 -4.21 -7.45 3.39
N THR A 228 -3.10 -8.02 2.93
CA THR A 228 -1.79 -7.37 2.91
C THR A 228 -1.20 -7.31 1.51
N VAL A 229 -0.36 -6.30 1.25
CA VAL A 229 0.47 -6.20 0.05
C VAL A 229 1.94 -6.09 0.47
N VAL A 230 2.83 -6.90 -0.11
CA VAL A 230 4.26 -6.86 0.22
C VAL A 230 5.04 -6.11 -0.87
N PHE A 231 5.83 -5.12 -0.46
CA PHE A 231 6.78 -4.42 -1.32
C PHE A 231 8.04 -5.25 -1.49
N MET A 232 8.28 -5.72 -2.71
CA MET A 232 9.44 -6.55 -3.03
C MET A 232 10.72 -5.71 -3.12
N LEU A 233 11.78 -6.19 -2.49
CA LEU A 233 13.11 -5.58 -2.52
C LEU A 233 14.04 -6.39 -3.43
N ASN A 234 15.07 -5.74 -3.97
CA ASN A 234 16.14 -6.47 -4.63
C ASN A 234 17.02 -7.20 -3.59
N PRO A 235 17.37 -8.48 -3.82
CA PRO A 235 18.13 -9.30 -2.88
C PRO A 235 19.52 -8.72 -2.53
N ASP A 236 20.12 -7.96 -3.44
CA ASP A 236 21.51 -7.46 -3.29
C ASP A 236 21.62 -5.98 -2.88
N ALA A 237 20.50 -5.29 -2.67
CA ALA A 237 20.54 -3.90 -2.25
C ALA A 237 20.74 -3.83 -0.72
N ARG A 238 21.97 -4.00 -0.28
CA ARG A 238 22.40 -3.70 1.10
C ARG A 238 22.48 -2.19 1.32
#